data_AF-A0A3A5WLS0-F1
#
_entry.id   AF-A0A3A5WLS0-F1
#
_cell.length_a   1.000
_cell.length_b   1.000
_cell.length_c   1.000
_cell.angle_alpha   90.00
_cell.angle_beta   90.00
_cell.angle_gamma   90.00
#
_symmetry.space_group_name_H-M   'P 1'
#
loop_
_entity.id
_entity.type
_entity.pdbx_description
1 polymer ?
#
loop_
_entity_poly.entity_id
_entity_poly.type
_entity_poly.pdbx_seq_one_letter_code
_entity_poly.pdbx_strand_id
1 'polypeptide(L)'
;MYKEIETPAIAKKRYYFKKGYRQVTIAQKDEVRRILMSALNITRYTYFSHLLNNGIVDISMSKYEVITAILQKYGVTDIWDIVPENQKL
;
A
#
# COMPACT_ATOMS: atom_id res chain seq x y z
N MET A 1 16.13 32.65 -26.12
CA MET A 1 15.39 31.38 -26.04
C MET A 1 15.75 30.71 -24.73
N TYR A 2 14.80 30.53 -23.82
CA TYR A 2 15.04 29.76 -22.61
C TYR A 2 15.01 28.27 -22.99
N LYS A 3 16.00 27.51 -22.52
CA LYS A 3 15.96 26.05 -22.61
C LYS A 3 14.91 25.57 -21.62
N GLU A 4 13.84 24.96 -22.13
CA GLU A 4 12.91 24.20 -21.30
C GLU A 4 13.73 23.10 -20.61
N ILE A 5 13.81 23.19 -19.28
CA ILE A 5 14.37 22.10 -18.48
C ILE A 5 13.26 21.06 -18.43
N GLU A 6 13.23 20.15 -19.40
CA GLU A 6 12.44 18.93 -19.29
C GLU A 6 12.94 18.19 -18.06
N THR A 7 12.25 18.39 -16.94
CA THR A 7 12.48 17.59 -15.75
C THR A 7 11.78 16.28 -16.06
N PRO A 8 12.48 15.15 -16.30
CA PRO A 8 11.80 13.88 -16.52
C PRO A 8 10.91 13.66 -15.30
N ALA A 9 9.60 13.56 -15.51
CA ALA A 9 8.66 13.33 -14.44
C ALA A 9 9.15 12.09 -13.68
N ILE A 10 9.56 12.26 -12.41
CA ILE A 10 9.98 11.13 -11.59
C ILE A 10 8.85 10.12 -11.64
N ALA A 11 9.11 8.97 -12.26
CA ALA A 11 8.09 7.94 -12.43
C ALA A 11 7.53 7.61 -11.05
N LYS A 12 6.25 7.91 -10.85
CA LYS A 12 5.56 7.62 -9.59
C LYS A 12 5.64 6.12 -9.34
N LYS A 13 5.72 5.74 -8.06
CA LYS A 13 5.76 4.35 -7.64
C LYS A 13 4.39 3.92 -7.12
N ARG A 14 4.06 2.66 -7.35
CA ARG A 14 2.88 1.98 -6.85
C ARG A 14 3.31 0.95 -5.82
N TYR A 15 2.67 1.00 -4.66
CA TYR A 15 3.01 0.20 -3.49
C TYR A 15 1.89 -0.79 -3.20
N TYR A 16 2.22 -2.08 -3.21
CA TYR A 16 1.29 -3.16 -2.94
C TYR A 16 1.61 -3.78 -1.58
N PHE A 17 0.66 -3.73 -0.65
CA PHE A 17 0.76 -4.45 0.63
C PHE A 17 0.00 -5.80 0.62
N LYS A 18 -0.48 -6.23 -0.55
CA LYS A 18 -1.22 -7.49 -0.72
C LYS A 18 -0.40 -8.71 -0.31
N LYS A 19 0.89 -8.68 -0.67
CA LYS A 19 1.86 -9.72 -0.32
C LYS A 19 1.97 -9.88 1.18
N GLY A 20 2.24 -8.80 1.92
CA GLY A 20 2.24 -8.83 3.37
C GLY A 20 0.89 -9.27 3.94
N TYR A 21 -0.21 -8.69 3.45
CA TYR A 21 -1.54 -9.05 3.93
C TYR A 21 -1.83 -10.56 3.77
N ARG A 22 -1.42 -11.20 2.66
CA ARG A 22 -1.60 -12.64 2.40
C ARG A 22 -0.93 -13.56 3.44
N GLN A 23 0.11 -13.09 4.12
CA GLN A 23 0.80 -13.87 5.15
C GLN A 23 0.02 -13.93 6.48
N VAL A 24 -0.93 -13.00 6.69
CA VAL A 24 -1.81 -13.02 7.87
C VAL A 24 -2.68 -14.28 7.83
N THR A 25 -2.76 -14.99 8.96
CA THR A 25 -3.57 -16.20 9.09
C THR A 25 -5.05 -15.92 8.85
N ILE A 26 -5.79 -16.92 8.35
CA ILE A 26 -7.23 -16.79 8.06
C ILE A 26 -8.01 -16.30 9.29
N ALA A 27 -7.69 -16.81 10.47
CA ALA A 27 -8.35 -16.43 11.72
C ALA A 27 -8.16 -14.95 12.08
N GLN A 28 -7.03 -14.34 11.71
CA GLN A 28 -6.69 -12.95 12.03
C GLN A 28 -7.12 -11.95 10.94
N LYS A 29 -7.49 -12.44 9.74
CA LYS A 29 -7.79 -11.58 8.57
C LYS A 29 -8.80 -10.49 8.87
N ASP A 30 -9.91 -10.86 9.51
CA ASP A 30 -10.98 -9.90 9.79
C ASP A 30 -10.59 -8.84 10.81
N GLU A 31 -9.77 -9.19 11.79
CA GLU A 31 -9.22 -8.25 12.76
C GLU A 31 -8.22 -7.30 12.10
N VAL A 32 -7.22 -7.84 11.41
CA VAL A 32 -6.19 -7.04 10.72
C VAL A 32 -6.82 -6.09 9.71
N ARG A 33 -7.81 -6.55 8.95
CA ARG A 33 -8.56 -5.71 8.03
C ARG A 33 -9.25 -4.55 8.74
N ARG A 34 -9.96 -4.80 9.85
CA ARG A 34 -10.64 -3.73 10.60
C ARG A 34 -9.66 -2.70 11.15
N ILE A 35 -8.51 -3.15 11.67
CA ILE A 35 -7.45 -2.28 12.18
C ILE A 35 -6.86 -1.44 11.05
N LEU A 36 -6.52 -2.04 9.91
CA LEU A 36 -6.03 -1.32 8.73
C LEU A 36 -7.06 -0.32 8.21
N MET A 37 -8.33 -0.71 8.09
CA MET A 37 -9.40 0.18 7.66
C MET A 37 -9.55 1.38 8.60
N SER A 38 -9.55 1.14 9.91
CA SER A 38 -9.63 2.22 10.91
C SER A 38 -8.41 3.15 10.84
N ALA A 39 -7.19 2.61 10.81
CA ALA A 39 -5.96 3.40 10.79
C ALA A 39 -5.78 4.21 9.50
N LEU A 40 -6.32 3.72 8.39
CA LEU A 40 -6.30 4.41 7.10
C LEU A 40 -7.54 5.31 6.87
N ASN A 41 -8.41 5.43 7.87
CA ASN A 41 -9.69 6.14 7.79
C ASN A 41 -10.57 5.69 6.59
N ILE A 42 -10.60 4.38 6.33
CA ILE A 42 -11.38 3.75 5.29
C ILE A 42 -12.66 3.18 5.89
N THR A 43 -13.79 3.72 5.47
CA THR A 43 -15.11 3.24 5.91
C THR A 43 -15.67 2.13 5.02
N ARG A 44 -15.28 2.10 3.74
CA ARG A 44 -15.84 1.18 2.74
C ARG A 44 -14.91 0.00 2.47
N TYR A 45 -15.41 -1.22 2.69
CA TYR A 45 -14.69 -2.46 2.39
C TYR A 45 -14.25 -2.55 0.92
N THR A 46 -15.07 -2.05 -0.02
CA THR A 46 -14.76 -2.03 -1.45
C THR A 46 -13.54 -1.16 -1.75
N TYR A 47 -13.38 -0.03 -1.05
CA TYR A 47 -12.20 0.82 -1.20
C TYR A 47 -10.94 0.16 -0.62
N PHE A 48 -11.04 -0.48 0.55
CA PHE A 48 -9.94 -1.28 1.09
C PHE A 48 -9.51 -2.38 0.10
N SER A 49 -10.48 -3.11 -0.46
CA SER A 49 -10.23 -4.15 -1.46
C SER A 49 -9.58 -3.58 -2.73
N HIS A 50 -9.96 -2.38 -3.14
CA HIS A 50 -9.32 -1.69 -4.25
C HIS A 50 -7.84 -1.38 -3.96
N LEU A 51 -7.52 -0.80 -2.80
CA LEU A 51 -6.12 -0.51 -2.42
C LEU A 51 -5.30 -1.79 -2.28
N LEU A 52 -5.89 -2.83 -1.69
CA LEU A 52 -5.24 -4.12 -1.52
C LEU A 52 -4.89 -4.75 -2.88
N ASN A 53 -5.80 -4.68 -3.87
CA ASN A 53 -5.60 -5.34 -5.16
C ASN A 53 -4.86 -4.48 -6.19
N ASN A 54 -4.99 -3.16 -6.15
CA ASN A 54 -4.45 -2.24 -7.16
C ASN A 54 -3.26 -1.40 -6.64
N GLY A 55 -2.90 -1.57 -5.37
CA GLY A 55 -1.83 -0.81 -4.73
C GLY A 55 -2.19 0.66 -4.52
N ILE A 56 -1.29 1.38 -3.86
CA ILE A 56 -1.38 2.83 -3.60
C ILE A 56 -0.31 3.51 -4.46
N VAL A 57 -0.74 4.43 -5.33
CA VAL A 57 0.19 5.29 -6.07
C VAL A 57 0.64 6.41 -5.14
N ASP A 58 1.94 6.68 -5.14
CA ASP A 58 2.52 7.84 -4.44
C ASP A 58 2.10 7.88 -2.95
N ILE A 59 2.30 6.74 -2.27
CA ILE A 59 1.94 6.58 -0.86
C ILE A 59 2.70 7.59 0.01
N SER A 60 2.00 8.23 0.95
CA SER A 60 2.68 9.04 1.95
C SER A 60 3.48 8.18 2.92
N MET A 61 4.60 8.70 3.43
CA MET A 61 5.44 7.98 4.40
C MET A 61 4.64 7.53 5.63
N SER A 62 3.77 8.40 6.15
CA SER A 62 2.90 8.06 7.28
C SER A 62 2.00 6.84 7.01
N LYS A 63 1.39 6.73 5.82
CA LYS A 63 0.56 5.56 5.47
C LYS A 63 1.41 4.30 5.32
N TYR A 64 2.60 4.44 4.72
CA TYR A 64 3.55 3.34 4.58
C TYR A 64 3.95 2.77 5.95
N GLU A 65 4.34 3.64 6.88
CA GLU A 65 4.74 3.25 8.24
C GLU A 65 3.59 2.62 9.03
N VAL A 66 2.39 3.20 8.96
CA VAL A 66 1.20 2.67 9.65
C VAL A 66 0.85 1.25 9.17
N ILE A 67 0.81 1.02 7.86
CA ILE A 67 0.52 -0.30 7.30
C ILE A 67 1.62 -1.30 7.70
N THR A 68 2.89 -0.86 7.63
CA THR A 68 4.05 -1.68 7.99
C THR A 68 3.98 -2.10 9.46
N ALA A 69 3.79 -1.16 10.37
CA ALA A 69 3.73 -1.40 11.80
C ALA A 69 2.55 -2.31 12.19
N ILE A 70 1.39 -2.15 11.55
CA ILE A 70 0.25 -3.03 11.80
C ILE A 70 0.58 -4.46 11.39
N LEU A 71 1.04 -4.69 10.16
CA LEU A 71 1.30 -6.04 9.66
C LEU A 71 2.46 -6.74 10.41
N GLN A 72 3.50 -6.00 10.79
CA GLN A 72 4.61 -6.53 11.59
C GLN A 72 4.16 -7.05 12.97
N LYS A 73 3.15 -6.44 13.60
CA LYS A 73 2.58 -6.95 14.87
C LYS A 73 1.97 -8.35 14.73
N TYR A 74 1.61 -8.76 13.52
CA TYR A 74 1.10 -10.10 13.21
C TYR A 74 2.19 -11.03 12.64
N GLY A 75 3.46 -10.68 12.81
CA GLY A 75 4.59 -11.51 12.35
C GLY A 75 4.83 -11.50 10.85
N VAL A 76 4.17 -10.61 10.10
CA VAL A 76 4.37 -10.47 8.66
C VAL A 76 5.70 -9.80 8.37
N THR A 77 6.49 -10.42 7.50
CA THR A 77 7.74 -9.87 6.97
C THR A 77 7.58 -9.63 5.47
N ASP A 78 8.48 -8.86 4.84
CA ASP A 78 8.46 -8.63 3.38
C ASP A 78 7.07 -8.19 2.84
N ILE A 79 6.61 -7.05 3.35
CA ILE A 79 5.21 -6.61 3.19
C ILE A 79 4.90 -6.09 1.79
N TRP A 80 5.88 -5.42 1.17
CA TRP A 80 5.65 -4.52 0.05
C TRP A 80 6.21 -5.07 -1.25
N ASP A 81 5.40 -5.00 -2.31
CA ASP A 81 5.90 -4.99 -3.69
C ASP A 81 5.80 -3.56 -4.24
N ILE A 82 6.87 -3.09 -4.90
CA ILE A 82 6.98 -1.71 -5.40
C ILE A 82 7.28 -1.77 -6.89
N VAL A 83 6.42 -1.14 -7.70
CA VAL A 83 6.58 -1.08 -9.16
C VAL A 83 6.41 0.35 -9.67
N PRO A 84 6.93 0.67 -10.87
CA PRO A 84 6.55 1.90 -11.58
C PRO A 84 5.03 2.02 -11.73
N GLU A 85 4.46 3.23 -11.64
CA GLU A 85 3.00 3.46 -11.69
C GLU A 85 2.34 2.88 -12.96
N ASN A 86 3.05 2.96 -14.08
CA ASN A 86 2.65 2.46 -15.40
C ASN A 86 2.69 0.93 -15.51
N GLN A 87 3.17 0.24 -14.48
CA GLN A 87 3.23 -1.21 -14.40
C GLN A 87 2.23 -1.72 -13.35
N LYS A 88 1.56 -2.84 -13.65
CA LYS A 88 0.66 -3.54 -12.72
C LYS A 88 1.20 -4.95 -12.44
N LEU A 89 1.00 -5.42 -11.21
CA LEU A 89 1.24 -6.80 -10.76
C LEU A 89 -0.04 -7.64 -10.82
#